data_AF-A0A939ZXC1-F1
#
_entry.id   AF-A0A939ZXC1-F1
#
_cell.length_a   1.000
_cell.length_b   1.000
_cell.length_c   1.000
_cell.angle_alpha   90.00
_cell.angle_beta   90.00
_cell.angle_gamma   90.00
#
_symmetry.space_group_name_H-M   'P 1'
#
loop_
_entity.id
_entity.type
_entity.pdbx_description
1 polymer ?
#
loop_
_entity_poly.entity_id
_entity_poly.type
_entity_poly.pdbx_seq_one_letter_code
_entity_poly.pdbx_strand_id
1 'polypeptide(L)'
;MSIVKASDPDTLEYTNLLVKRDALKKEALSIRIEYLQIFGDLMAKNYRAKVECIRCKKLIAFIQAALNRGEQPDRTEMLAWIQKEMEVYRDRLLQMQEEAARAAKAERSPAEDVEKSKQIYRRLVKRLHPDICRETAAEGPLKELWLRITEAYYANDARLLSDLEILADRLLTDMGRDGLQIEIPDIKGRIIELRAEIEEIMTTEPWILRYIIEDQEETGKKTAELKEETEAYLRYAEELQQVIDILQDQG
;
A
#
# COMPACT_ATOMS: atom_id res chain seq x y z
N MET A 1 -17.89 -31.63 16.87
CA MET A 1 -18.25 -30.27 16.44
C MET A 1 -18.77 -29.54 17.65
N SER A 2 -18.03 -28.58 18.17
CA SER A 2 -18.42 -27.85 19.39
C SER A 2 -19.08 -26.55 18.98
N ILE A 3 -20.38 -26.43 19.26
CA ILE A 3 -21.18 -25.21 19.07
C ILE A 3 -20.82 -24.29 20.24
N VAL A 4 -20.07 -23.23 19.96
CA VAL A 4 -19.63 -22.26 20.97
C VAL A 4 -20.62 -21.08 20.96
N LYS A 5 -21.32 -20.86 22.09
CA LYS A 5 -22.23 -19.71 22.23
C LYS A 5 -21.43 -18.41 22.22
N ALA A 6 -22.06 -17.32 21.73
CA ALA A 6 -21.52 -15.96 21.59
C ALA A 6 -20.96 -15.27 22.86
N SER A 7 -20.85 -15.99 23.98
CA SER A 7 -20.37 -15.51 25.28
C SER A 7 -19.14 -16.26 25.79
N ASP A 8 -18.54 -17.13 24.95
CA ASP A 8 -17.30 -17.85 25.25
C ASP A 8 -16.07 -16.93 25.17
N PRO A 9 -15.10 -17.02 26.12
CA PRO A 9 -13.89 -16.20 26.10
C PRO A 9 -13.12 -16.24 24.77
N ASP A 10 -13.03 -17.41 24.12
CA ASP A 10 -12.30 -17.56 22.86
C ASP A 10 -13.00 -16.79 21.71
N THR A 11 -14.35 -16.74 21.72
CA THR A 11 -15.13 -15.97 20.73
C THR A 11 -14.94 -14.46 20.91
N LEU A 12 -14.89 -14.01 22.17
CA LEU A 12 -14.61 -12.61 22.47
C LEU A 12 -13.18 -12.22 22.09
N GLU A 13 -12.20 -13.09 22.36
CA GLU A 13 -10.82 -12.88 21.96
C GLU A 13 -10.70 -12.78 20.44
N TYR A 14 -11.25 -13.75 19.71
CA TYR A 14 -11.19 -13.79 18.25
C TYR A 14 -11.81 -12.55 17.60
N THR A 15 -13.01 -12.15 18.03
CA THR A 15 -13.68 -10.93 17.53
C THR A 15 -12.86 -9.67 17.80
N ASN A 16 -12.23 -9.55 18.97
CA ASN A 16 -11.36 -8.41 19.28
C ASN A 16 -10.08 -8.41 18.44
N LEU A 17 -9.51 -9.59 18.15
CA LEU A 17 -8.36 -9.71 17.26
C LEU A 17 -8.69 -9.32 15.82
N LEU A 18 -9.88 -9.68 15.31
CA LEU A 18 -10.32 -9.26 13.96
C LEU A 18 -10.38 -7.73 13.85
N VAL A 19 -11.06 -7.09 14.82
CA VAL A 19 -11.13 -5.63 14.90
C VAL A 19 -9.74 -5.01 15.01
N LYS A 20 -8.84 -5.60 15.81
CA LYS A 20 -7.47 -5.13 15.97
C LYS A 20 -6.70 -5.22 14.65
N ARG A 21 -6.73 -6.36 13.96
CA ARG A 21 -6.08 -6.55 12.66
C ARG A 21 -6.56 -5.51 11.65
N ASP A 22 -7.87 -5.34 11.51
CA ASP A 22 -8.43 -4.43 10.51
C ASP A 22 -8.11 -2.97 10.83
N ALA A 23 -8.07 -2.60 12.12
CA ALA A 23 -7.59 -1.30 12.56
C ALA A 23 -6.10 -1.09 12.25
N LEU A 24 -5.24 -2.09 12.47
CA LEU A 24 -3.82 -2.03 12.14
C LEU A 24 -3.58 -1.90 10.64
N LYS A 25 -4.31 -2.66 9.80
CA LYS A 25 -4.24 -2.52 8.33
C LYS A 25 -4.61 -1.12 7.88
N LYS A 26 -5.69 -0.57 8.44
CA LYS A 26 -6.13 0.81 8.17
C LYS A 26 -5.09 1.84 8.62
N GLU A 27 -4.51 1.69 9.81
CA GLU A 27 -3.45 2.57 10.31
C GLU A 27 -2.18 2.48 9.44
N ALA A 28 -1.79 1.27 9.02
CA ALA A 28 -0.68 1.08 8.11
C ALA A 28 -0.88 1.79 6.76
N LEU A 29 -2.10 1.81 6.21
CA LEU A 29 -2.41 2.61 5.02
C LEU A 29 -2.27 4.11 5.27
N SER A 30 -2.70 4.60 6.43
CA SER A 30 -2.51 6.00 6.82
C SER A 30 -1.02 6.35 6.94
N ILE A 31 -0.23 5.48 7.57
CA ILE A 31 1.23 5.62 7.68
C ILE A 31 1.87 5.66 6.29
N ARG A 32 1.44 4.78 5.37
CA ARG A 32 1.93 4.78 3.98
C ARG A 32 1.65 6.09 3.26
N ILE A 33 0.45 6.64 3.43
CA ILE A 33 0.05 7.93 2.83
C ILE A 33 0.93 9.05 3.39
N GLU A 34 1.08 9.15 4.71
CA GLU A 34 1.91 10.18 5.35
C GLU A 34 3.38 10.07 4.94
N TYR A 35 3.91 8.85 4.87
CA TYR A 35 5.25 8.59 4.34
C TYR A 35 5.41 9.09 2.88
N LEU A 36 4.41 8.88 2.03
CA LEU A 36 4.42 9.42 0.66
C LEU A 36 4.28 10.93 0.59
N GLN A 37 3.52 11.55 1.50
CA GLN A 37 3.42 13.00 1.57
C GLN A 37 4.78 13.64 1.89
N ILE A 38 5.57 12.99 2.75
CA ILE A 38 6.89 13.49 3.17
C ILE A 38 7.95 13.16 2.10
N PHE A 39 8.01 11.91 1.65
CA PHE A 39 9.14 11.40 0.86
C PHE A 39 8.82 11.10 -0.60
N GLY A 40 7.55 11.04 -1.00
CA GLY A 40 7.13 10.55 -2.33
C GLY A 40 7.81 11.29 -3.48
N ASP A 41 7.82 12.62 -3.44
CA ASP A 41 8.48 13.45 -4.45
C ASP A 41 10.01 13.27 -4.44
N LEU A 42 10.63 13.14 -3.26
CA LEU A 42 12.07 12.91 -3.13
C LEU A 42 12.46 11.55 -3.68
N MET A 43 11.69 10.50 -3.35
CA MET A 43 11.88 9.15 -3.88
C MET A 43 11.73 9.11 -5.40
N ALA A 44 10.73 9.79 -5.96
CA ALA A 44 10.54 9.87 -7.41
C ALA A 44 11.70 10.61 -8.11
N LYS A 45 12.21 11.70 -7.51
CA LYS A 45 13.39 12.42 -8.01
C LYS A 45 14.65 11.56 -7.96
N ASN A 46 14.88 10.89 -6.83
CA ASN A 46 16.01 9.97 -6.65
C ASN A 46 15.97 8.83 -7.67
N TYR A 47 14.80 8.20 -7.84
CA TYR A 47 14.60 7.14 -8.83
C TYR A 47 14.84 7.64 -10.26
N ARG A 48 14.34 8.83 -10.60
CA ARG A 48 14.61 9.45 -11.91
C ARG A 48 16.11 9.61 -12.18
N ALA A 49 16.88 10.10 -11.20
CA ALA A 49 18.32 10.26 -11.34
C ALA A 49 19.03 8.91 -11.55
N LYS A 50 18.63 7.87 -10.79
CA LYS A 50 19.12 6.49 -10.98
C LYS A 50 18.84 5.96 -12.38
N VAL A 51 17.61 6.15 -12.87
CA VAL A 51 17.18 5.73 -14.20
C VAL A 51 17.99 6.43 -15.29
N GLU A 52 18.34 7.70 -15.10
CA GLU A 52 19.17 8.43 -16.04
C GLU A 52 20.59 7.86 -16.13
N CYS A 53 21.22 7.52 -15.01
CA CYS A 53 22.51 6.82 -15.03
C CYS A 53 22.43 5.48 -15.76
N ILE A 54 21.35 4.70 -15.55
CA ILE A 54 21.11 3.43 -16.26
C ILE A 54 20.99 3.67 -17.77
N ARG A 55 20.23 4.69 -18.17
CA ARG A 55 20.08 5.09 -19.58
C ARG A 55 21.44 5.40 -20.20
N CYS A 56 22.25 6.23 -19.55
CA CYS A 56 23.57 6.60 -20.06
C CYS A 56 24.49 5.38 -20.17
N LYS A 57 24.53 4.50 -19.16
CA LYS A 57 25.33 3.26 -19.21
C LYS A 57 24.93 2.35 -20.37
N LYS A 58 23.64 2.18 -20.61
CA LYS A 58 23.12 1.39 -21.74
C LYS A 58 23.55 1.99 -23.08
N LEU A 59 23.49 3.32 -23.21
CA LEU A 59 23.96 4.01 -24.42
C LEU A 59 25.47 3.85 -24.64
N ILE A 60 26.28 4.03 -23.60
CA ILE A 60 27.74 3.81 -23.68
C ILE A 60 28.03 2.40 -24.18
N ALA A 61 27.37 1.39 -23.62
CA ALA A 61 27.55 -0.01 -24.04
C ALA A 61 27.16 -0.24 -25.51
N PHE A 62 26.05 0.38 -25.96
CA PHE A 62 25.62 0.30 -27.35
C PHE A 62 26.66 0.92 -28.31
N ILE A 63 27.13 2.13 -28.00
CA ILE A 63 28.12 2.85 -28.83
C ILE A 63 29.44 2.08 -28.87
N GLN A 64 29.95 1.65 -27.72
CA GLN A 64 31.19 0.88 -27.64
C GLN A 64 31.10 -0.43 -28.43
N ALA A 65 29.94 -1.10 -28.42
CA ALA A 65 29.76 -2.33 -29.18
C ALA A 65 29.86 -2.09 -30.70
N ALA A 66 29.36 -0.96 -31.21
CA ALA A 66 29.50 -0.59 -32.62
C ALA A 66 30.95 -0.22 -32.97
N LEU A 67 31.58 0.64 -32.15
CA LEU A 67 32.98 1.04 -32.35
C LEU A 67 33.94 -0.16 -32.36
N ASN A 68 33.71 -1.14 -31.48
CA ASN A 68 34.51 -2.37 -31.43
C ASN A 68 34.36 -3.26 -32.68
N ARG A 69 33.28 -3.10 -33.45
CA ARG A 69 33.11 -3.75 -34.76
C ARG A 69 33.68 -2.93 -35.92
N GLY A 70 34.22 -1.73 -35.64
CA GLY A 70 34.66 -0.78 -36.66
C GLY A 70 33.49 -0.10 -37.39
N GLU A 71 32.30 -0.10 -36.78
CA GLU A 71 31.07 0.48 -37.33
C GLU A 71 30.74 1.80 -36.64
N GLN A 72 30.04 2.67 -37.36
CA GLN A 72 29.41 3.85 -36.77
C GLN A 72 28.06 3.49 -36.14
N PRO A 73 27.75 3.94 -34.91
CA PRO A 73 26.45 3.70 -34.31
C PRO A 73 25.32 4.35 -35.13
N ASP A 74 24.33 3.58 -35.57
CA ASP A 74 23.11 4.15 -36.16
C ASP A 74 22.30 4.87 -35.06
N ARG A 75 22.19 6.19 -35.20
CA ARG A 75 21.48 7.04 -34.25
C ARG A 75 19.99 6.70 -34.16
N THR A 76 19.35 6.35 -35.27
CA THR A 76 17.93 6.00 -35.32
C THR A 76 17.68 4.70 -34.59
N GLU A 77 18.49 3.68 -34.87
CA GLU A 77 18.41 2.37 -34.22
C GLU A 77 18.68 2.50 -32.70
N MET A 78 19.73 3.25 -32.33
CA MET A 78 20.08 3.50 -30.93
C MET A 78 18.93 4.15 -30.15
N LEU A 79 18.28 5.17 -30.73
CA LEU A 79 17.15 5.86 -30.09
C LEU A 79 15.94 4.94 -29.94
N ALA A 80 15.62 4.14 -30.95
CA ALA A 80 14.52 3.18 -30.86
C ALA A 80 14.80 2.09 -29.82
N TRP A 81 16.03 1.57 -29.80
CA TRP A 81 16.47 0.56 -28.84
C TRP A 81 16.42 1.08 -27.40
N ILE A 82 17.04 2.24 -27.12
CA ILE A 82 17.05 2.79 -25.76
C ILE A 82 15.64 3.14 -25.28
N GLN A 83 14.77 3.63 -26.17
CA GLN A 83 13.39 3.94 -25.81
C GLN A 83 12.64 2.69 -25.32
N LYS A 84 12.86 1.55 -25.98
CA LYS A 84 12.28 0.26 -25.59
C LYS A 84 12.88 -0.27 -24.29
N GLU A 85 14.20 -0.24 -24.16
CA GLU A 85 14.90 -0.68 -22.94
C GLU A 85 14.48 0.11 -21.69
N MET A 86 14.14 1.40 -21.87
CA MET A 86 13.79 2.29 -20.77
C MET A 86 12.29 2.33 -20.43
N GLU A 87 11.46 1.54 -21.11
CA GLU A 87 9.99 1.57 -20.94
C GLU A 87 9.55 1.18 -19.52
N VAL A 88 10.01 0.04 -19.01
CA VAL A 88 9.67 -0.44 -17.65
C VAL A 88 10.09 0.58 -16.58
N TYR A 89 11.20 1.28 -16.78
CA TYR A 89 11.67 2.30 -15.84
C TYR A 89 10.78 3.55 -15.86
N ARG A 90 10.31 3.97 -17.04
CA ARG A 90 9.35 5.08 -17.16
C ARG A 90 8.03 4.74 -16.50
N ASP A 91 7.50 3.55 -16.74
CA ASP A 91 6.22 3.12 -16.15
C ASP A 91 6.30 3.12 -14.63
N ARG A 92 7.41 2.61 -14.08
CA ARG A 92 7.65 2.66 -12.64
C ARG A 92 7.75 4.09 -12.11
N LEU A 93 8.43 4.98 -12.82
CA LEU A 93 8.53 6.39 -12.42
C LEU A 93 7.15 7.07 -12.43
N LEU A 94 6.33 6.81 -13.45
CA LEU A 94 4.96 7.32 -13.53
C LEU A 94 4.13 6.85 -12.34
N GLN A 95 4.16 5.56 -12.01
CA GLN A 95 3.47 5.00 -10.83
C GLN A 95 3.89 5.71 -9.54
N MET A 96 5.19 5.92 -9.33
CA MET A 96 5.69 6.61 -8.13
C MET A 96 5.17 8.05 -8.05
N GLN A 97 5.12 8.76 -9.17
CA GLN A 97 4.59 10.13 -9.23
C GLN A 97 3.08 10.18 -8.98
N GLU A 98 2.33 9.23 -9.52
CA GLU A 98 0.88 9.13 -9.29
C GLU A 98 0.56 8.77 -7.84
N GLU A 99 1.33 7.87 -7.22
CA GLU A 99 1.22 7.56 -5.80
C GLU A 99 1.51 8.79 -4.92
N ALA A 100 2.60 9.51 -5.20
CA ALA A 100 2.94 10.74 -4.48
C ALA A 100 1.86 11.81 -4.65
N ALA A 101 1.36 12.02 -5.87
CA ALA A 101 0.31 12.98 -6.15
C ALA A 101 -1.03 12.63 -5.48
N ARG A 102 -1.38 11.34 -5.40
CA ARG A 102 -2.56 10.88 -4.65
C ARG A 102 -2.40 11.11 -3.16
N ALA A 103 -1.23 10.78 -2.61
CA ALA A 103 -0.94 11.00 -1.19
C ALA A 103 -0.95 12.49 -0.83
N ALA A 104 -0.37 13.36 -1.66
CA ALA A 104 -0.37 14.80 -1.46
C ALA A 104 -1.78 15.42 -1.40
N LYS A 105 -2.76 14.80 -2.07
CA LYS A 105 -4.18 15.21 -2.05
C LYS A 105 -4.99 14.56 -0.94
N ALA A 106 -4.44 13.58 -0.23
CA ALA A 106 -5.17 12.88 0.82
C ALA A 106 -5.31 13.77 2.06
N GLU A 107 -6.54 13.94 2.53
CA GLU A 107 -6.84 14.73 3.72
C GLU A 107 -7.03 13.84 4.95
N ARG A 108 -6.70 14.37 6.13
CA ARG A 108 -6.97 13.69 7.40
C ARG A 108 -8.45 13.82 7.73
N SER A 109 -9.10 12.68 7.98
CA SER A 109 -10.48 12.65 8.45
C SER A 109 -10.60 13.30 9.85
N PRO A 110 -11.74 13.95 10.17
CA PRO A 110 -11.99 14.49 11.50
C PRO A 110 -11.89 13.41 12.59
N ALA A 111 -11.31 13.75 13.75
CA ALA A 111 -11.13 12.80 14.85
C ALA A 111 -12.47 12.18 15.33
N GLU A 112 -13.54 12.97 15.29
CA GLU A 112 -14.90 12.51 15.61
C GLU A 112 -15.38 11.40 14.65
N ASP A 113 -15.14 11.57 13.35
CA ASP A 113 -15.55 10.58 12.33
C ASP A 113 -14.70 9.31 12.42
N VAL A 114 -13.40 9.44 12.71
CA VAL A 114 -12.51 8.30 12.96
C VAL A 114 -13.02 7.46 14.13
N GLU A 115 -13.36 8.12 15.24
CA GLU A 115 -13.81 7.45 16.46
C GLU A 115 -15.19 6.80 16.28
N LYS A 116 -16.15 7.53 15.68
CA LYS A 116 -17.48 6.97 15.35
C LYS A 116 -17.36 5.77 14.41
N SER A 117 -16.52 5.86 13.37
CA SER A 117 -16.28 4.77 12.43
C SER A 117 -15.77 3.51 13.12
N LYS A 118 -14.83 3.64 14.08
CA LYS A 118 -14.34 2.51 14.88
C LYS A 118 -15.44 1.85 15.71
N GLN A 119 -16.29 2.67 16.34
CA GLN A 119 -17.37 2.16 17.19
C GLN A 119 -18.43 1.40 16.38
N ILE A 120 -18.86 1.94 15.23
CA ILE A 120 -19.83 1.29 14.35
C ILE A 120 -19.23 0.00 13.77
N TYR A 121 -18.02 0.06 13.22
CA TYR A 121 -17.34 -1.10 12.64
C TYR A 121 -17.19 -2.26 13.64
N ARG A 122 -16.84 -1.96 14.89
CA ARG A 122 -16.75 -2.99 15.95
C ARG A 122 -18.08 -3.71 16.20
N ARG A 123 -19.22 -3.03 16.09
CA ARG A 123 -20.54 -3.67 16.21
C ARG A 123 -20.86 -4.53 14.99
N LEU A 124 -20.53 -4.04 13.80
CA LEU A 124 -20.75 -4.74 12.53
C LEU A 124 -19.92 -6.03 12.41
N VAL A 125 -18.62 -5.99 12.77
CA VAL A 125 -17.73 -7.17 12.74
C VAL A 125 -18.35 -8.34 13.52
N LYS A 126 -18.86 -8.09 14.72
CA LYS A 126 -19.44 -9.13 15.59
C LYS A 126 -20.65 -9.85 14.99
N ARG A 127 -21.27 -9.29 13.95
CA ARG A 127 -22.52 -9.78 13.38
C ARG A 127 -22.35 -10.25 11.94
N LEU A 128 -21.52 -9.55 11.17
CA LEU A 128 -21.44 -9.71 9.73
C LEU A 128 -20.08 -10.15 9.22
N HIS A 129 -19.02 -10.21 10.04
CA HIS A 129 -17.71 -10.61 9.53
C HIS A 129 -17.79 -12.02 8.88
N PRO A 130 -17.17 -12.26 7.71
CA PRO A 130 -17.26 -13.55 6.99
C PRO A 130 -16.87 -14.77 7.84
N ASP A 131 -15.90 -14.60 8.73
CA ASP A 131 -15.46 -15.67 9.63
C ASP A 131 -16.46 -15.99 10.77
N ILE A 132 -17.42 -15.09 11.01
CA ILE A 132 -18.45 -15.19 12.06
C ILE A 132 -19.80 -15.56 11.45
N CYS A 133 -20.16 -14.94 10.32
CA CYS A 133 -21.40 -15.19 9.58
C CYS A 133 -21.09 -15.89 8.25
N ARG A 134 -21.45 -17.17 8.15
CA ARG A 134 -21.20 -18.00 6.95
C ARG A 134 -21.94 -17.47 5.72
N GLU A 135 -23.09 -16.86 5.92
CA GLU A 135 -23.90 -16.24 4.86
C GLU A 135 -23.20 -15.02 4.26
N THR A 136 -22.38 -14.29 5.04
CA THR A 136 -21.51 -13.24 4.48
C THR A 136 -20.37 -13.85 3.64
N ALA A 137 -19.87 -15.03 4.00
CA ALA A 137 -18.85 -15.72 3.21
C ALA A 137 -19.40 -16.27 1.88
N ALA A 138 -20.71 -16.55 1.82
CA ALA A 138 -21.40 -16.98 0.60
C ALA A 138 -21.62 -15.81 -0.38
N GLU A 139 -21.79 -16.12 -1.67
CA GLU A 139 -22.18 -15.10 -2.64
C GLU A 139 -23.61 -14.62 -2.38
N GLY A 140 -23.79 -13.31 -2.27
CA GLY A 140 -25.09 -12.72 -1.96
C GLY A 140 -25.02 -11.29 -1.41
N PRO A 141 -26.16 -10.74 -1.00
CA PRO A 141 -26.28 -9.34 -0.57
C PRO A 141 -25.45 -9.01 0.67
N LEU A 142 -25.21 -9.99 1.57
CA LEU A 142 -24.37 -9.78 2.75
C LEU A 142 -22.88 -9.61 2.42
N LYS A 143 -22.37 -10.34 1.42
CA LYS A 143 -20.99 -10.21 0.96
C LYS A 143 -20.74 -8.83 0.37
N GLU A 144 -21.66 -8.35 -0.47
CA GLU A 144 -21.60 -7.00 -1.04
C GLU A 144 -21.72 -5.93 0.05
N LEU A 145 -22.64 -6.11 1.00
CA LEU A 145 -22.76 -5.23 2.15
C LEU A 145 -21.47 -5.19 2.98
N TRP A 146 -20.85 -6.34 3.24
CA TRP A 146 -19.60 -6.42 4.00
C TRP A 146 -18.44 -5.70 3.29
N LEU A 147 -18.36 -5.83 1.96
CA LEU A 147 -17.38 -5.08 1.16
C LEU A 147 -17.57 -3.56 1.36
N ARG A 148 -18.81 -3.08 1.22
CA ARG A 148 -19.16 -1.66 1.42
C ARG A 148 -18.87 -1.18 2.84
N ILE A 149 -19.14 -2.01 3.86
CA ILE A 149 -18.80 -1.71 5.26
C ILE A 149 -17.30 -1.57 5.43
N THR A 150 -16.53 -2.48 4.82
CA THR A 150 -15.07 -2.45 4.89
C THR A 150 -14.55 -1.18 4.22
N GLU A 151 -14.96 -0.88 2.99
CA GLU A 151 -14.58 0.35 2.28
C GLU A 151 -14.90 1.62 3.07
N ALA A 152 -16.13 1.73 3.60
CA ALA A 152 -16.55 2.87 4.42
C ALA A 152 -15.71 2.99 5.71
N TYR A 153 -15.36 1.86 6.33
CA TYR A 153 -14.46 1.85 7.49
C TYR A 153 -13.07 2.36 7.16
N TYR A 154 -12.47 1.92 6.05
CA TYR A 154 -11.16 2.40 5.63
C TYR A 154 -11.16 3.90 5.28
N ALA A 155 -12.27 4.41 4.73
CA ALA A 155 -12.45 5.83 4.41
C ALA A 155 -12.79 6.73 5.61
N ASN A 156 -13.00 6.17 6.81
CA ASN A 156 -13.58 6.88 7.97
C ASN A 156 -14.96 7.53 7.68
N ASP A 157 -15.75 6.96 6.77
CA ASP A 157 -17.07 7.50 6.46
C ASP A 157 -18.09 7.05 7.51
N ALA A 158 -18.14 7.78 8.63
CA ALA A 158 -19.01 7.47 9.75
C ALA A 158 -20.51 7.55 9.36
N ARG A 159 -20.87 8.41 8.41
CA ARG A 159 -22.26 8.56 7.94
C ARG A 159 -22.67 7.33 7.14
N LEU A 160 -21.87 6.97 6.13
CA LEU A 160 -22.14 5.78 5.33
C LEU A 160 -22.15 4.52 6.20
N LEU A 161 -21.22 4.38 7.15
CA LEU A 161 -21.23 3.26 8.10
C LEU A 161 -22.51 3.19 8.92
N SER A 162 -23.06 4.33 9.33
CA SER A 162 -24.33 4.37 10.08
C SER A 162 -25.50 3.91 9.21
N ASP A 163 -25.56 4.34 7.95
CA ASP A 163 -26.58 3.91 7.00
C ASP A 163 -26.48 2.41 6.69
N LEU A 164 -25.25 1.90 6.55
CA LEU A 164 -24.98 0.48 6.32
C LEU A 164 -25.32 -0.37 7.55
N GLU A 165 -25.20 0.16 8.77
CA GLU A 165 -25.62 -0.53 10.01
C GLU A 165 -27.13 -0.73 10.05
N ILE A 166 -27.91 0.27 9.66
CA ILE A 166 -29.37 0.15 9.57
C ILE A 166 -29.77 -0.87 8.49
N LEU A 167 -29.07 -0.86 7.35
CA LEU A 167 -29.31 -1.81 6.27
C LEU A 167 -28.96 -3.25 6.70
N ALA A 168 -27.84 -3.42 7.41
CA ALA A 168 -27.45 -4.68 8.02
C ALA A 168 -28.53 -5.23 8.95
N ASP A 169 -29.08 -4.38 9.81
CA ASP A 169 -30.17 -4.75 10.72
C ASP A 169 -31.38 -5.26 9.96
N ARG A 170 -31.85 -4.50 8.96
CA ARG A 170 -33.01 -4.90 8.15
C ARG A 170 -32.79 -6.25 7.47
N LEU A 171 -31.65 -6.44 6.81
CA LEU A 171 -31.36 -7.70 6.12
C LEU A 171 -31.29 -8.89 7.08
N LEU A 172 -30.68 -8.72 8.24
CA LEU A 172 -30.59 -9.79 9.25
C LEU A 172 -31.98 -10.16 9.79
N THR A 173 -32.85 -9.18 10.02
CA THR A 173 -34.24 -9.41 10.43
C THR A 173 -35.05 -10.10 9.32
N ASP A 174 -34.93 -9.68 8.06
CA ASP A 174 -35.63 -10.28 6.92
C ASP A 174 -35.25 -11.76 6.71
N MET A 175 -34.00 -12.12 7.03
CA MET A 175 -33.51 -13.51 6.99
C MET A 175 -33.91 -14.34 8.24
N GLY A 176 -34.62 -13.75 9.22
CA GLY A 176 -35.00 -14.42 10.47
C GLY A 176 -33.79 -14.74 11.38
N ARG A 177 -32.69 -13.99 11.23
CA ARG A 177 -31.41 -14.20 11.91
C ARG A 177 -31.14 -13.15 13.01
N ASP A 178 -32.20 -12.66 13.67
CA ASP A 178 -32.08 -11.78 14.85
C ASP A 178 -31.30 -12.45 16.01
N GLY A 179 -31.13 -13.78 15.98
CA GLY A 179 -30.29 -14.55 16.89
C GLY A 179 -28.99 -15.01 16.24
N LEU A 180 -27.86 -14.42 16.66
CA LEU A 180 -26.49 -14.79 16.32
C LEU A 180 -26.23 -16.30 16.52
N GLN A 181 -26.23 -17.09 15.44
CA GLN A 181 -25.55 -18.39 15.44
C GLN A 181 -24.10 -18.17 15.03
N ILE A 182 -23.25 -17.92 16.03
CA ILE A 182 -21.80 -17.85 15.84
C ILE A 182 -21.28 -19.29 15.80
N GLU A 183 -20.86 -19.75 14.62
CA GLU A 183 -20.11 -20.99 14.50
C GLU A 183 -18.77 -20.70 13.85
N ILE A 184 -17.72 -20.62 14.68
CA ILE A 184 -16.33 -20.49 14.23
C ILE A 184 -15.68 -21.87 14.36
N PRO A 185 -15.48 -22.61 13.27
CA PRO A 185 -14.70 -23.85 13.30
C PRO A 185 -13.25 -23.54 13.67
N ASP A 186 -12.65 -24.38 14.52
CA ASP A 186 -11.26 -24.26 14.96
C ASP A 186 -10.86 -22.85 15.42
N ILE A 187 -11.63 -22.30 16.36
CA ILE A 187 -11.40 -20.94 16.86
C ILE A 187 -9.99 -20.73 17.43
N LYS A 188 -9.39 -21.76 18.04
CA LYS A 188 -8.05 -21.68 18.62
C LYS A 188 -6.97 -21.61 17.54
N GLY A 189 -7.07 -22.44 16.49
CA GLY A 189 -6.17 -22.35 15.33
C GLY A 189 -6.26 -20.97 14.68
N ARG A 190 -7.48 -20.47 14.44
CA ARG A 190 -7.71 -19.14 13.87
C ARG A 190 -7.18 -18.00 14.74
N ILE A 191 -7.27 -18.11 16.07
CA ILE A 191 -6.67 -17.12 16.98
C ILE A 191 -5.14 -17.09 16.81
N ILE A 192 -4.49 -18.26 16.70
CA ILE A 192 -3.03 -18.35 16.50
C ILE A 192 -2.64 -17.70 15.17
N GLU A 193 -3.32 -18.05 14.09
CA GLU A 193 -3.08 -17.47 12.76
C GLU A 193 -3.26 -15.94 12.78
N LEU A 194 -4.33 -15.47 13.40
CA LEU A 194 -4.66 -14.05 13.44
C LEU A 194 -3.67 -13.25 14.31
N ARG A 195 -3.11 -13.86 15.37
CA ARG A 195 -2.03 -13.27 16.16
C ARG A 195 -0.74 -13.16 15.35
N ALA A 196 -0.40 -14.19 14.58
CA ALA A 196 0.75 -14.15 13.68
C ALA A 196 0.58 -13.08 12.59
N GLU A 197 -0.61 -12.96 11.98
CA GLU A 197 -0.91 -11.91 11.00
C GLU A 197 -0.78 -10.51 11.61
N ILE A 198 -1.25 -10.32 12.85
CA ILE A 198 -1.11 -9.04 13.57
C ILE A 198 0.38 -8.72 13.83
N GLU A 199 1.16 -9.71 14.24
CA GLU A 199 2.60 -9.55 14.47
C GLU A 199 3.33 -9.22 13.16
N GLU A 200 2.98 -9.89 12.06
CA GLU A 200 3.51 -9.60 10.73
C GLU A 200 3.21 -8.15 10.33
N ILE A 201 1.94 -7.70 10.42
CA ILE A 201 1.56 -6.32 10.11
C ILE A 201 2.40 -5.33 10.93
N MET A 202 2.64 -5.61 12.21
CA MET A 202 3.39 -4.72 13.11
C MET A 202 4.91 -4.72 12.89
N THR A 203 5.44 -5.68 12.13
CA THR A 203 6.88 -5.86 11.90
C THR A 203 7.29 -5.62 10.45
N THR A 204 6.33 -5.41 9.53
CA THR A 204 6.58 -5.15 8.11
C THR A 204 6.14 -3.74 7.68
N GLU A 205 6.52 -3.35 6.46
CA GLU A 205 5.94 -2.18 5.82
C GLU A 205 4.45 -2.42 5.49
N PRO A 206 3.59 -1.39 5.56
CA PRO A 206 3.94 0.00 5.87
C PRO A 206 4.06 0.35 7.36
N TRP A 207 3.68 -0.51 8.30
CA TRP A 207 3.58 -0.15 9.72
C TRP A 207 4.87 0.40 10.30
N ILE A 208 6.00 -0.27 10.03
CA ILE A 208 7.32 0.13 10.56
C ILE A 208 7.78 1.50 10.06
N LEU A 209 7.21 2.02 8.97
CA LEU A 209 7.53 3.36 8.47
C LEU A 209 7.13 4.45 9.47
N ARG A 210 6.25 4.15 10.43
CA ARG A 210 5.89 5.06 11.54
C ARG A 210 7.11 5.54 12.30
N TYR A 211 8.10 4.68 12.50
CA TYR A 211 9.33 5.02 13.24
C TYR A 211 10.18 6.07 12.51
N ILE A 212 9.99 6.21 11.20
CA ILE A 212 10.67 7.23 10.39
C ILE A 212 9.86 8.54 10.43
N ILE A 213 8.54 8.48 10.23
CA ILE A 213 7.70 9.68 10.06
C ILE A 213 7.31 10.36 11.38
N GLU A 214 7.26 9.60 12.48
CA GLU A 214 6.91 10.14 13.81
C GLU A 214 8.12 10.78 14.51
N ASP A 215 9.35 10.42 14.10
CA ASP A 215 10.60 10.97 14.64
C ASP A 215 11.18 12.02 13.68
N GLN A 216 11.30 13.26 14.17
CA GLN A 216 11.82 14.39 13.39
C GLN A 216 13.30 14.21 13.00
N GLU A 217 14.10 13.56 13.84
CA GLU A 217 15.51 13.28 13.56
C GLU A 217 15.62 12.25 12.43
N GLU A 218 14.88 11.14 12.51
CA GLU A 218 14.87 10.10 11.47
C GLU A 218 14.27 10.61 10.15
N THR A 219 13.21 11.42 10.21
CA THR A 219 12.68 12.11 9.02
C THR A 219 13.73 13.00 8.38
N GLY A 220 14.48 13.74 9.20
CA GLY A 220 15.58 14.60 8.75
C GLY A 220 16.70 13.82 8.08
N LYS A 221 17.16 12.74 8.71
CA LYS A 221 18.18 11.81 8.17
C LYS A 221 17.73 11.25 6.82
N LYS A 222 16.52 10.69 6.75
CA LYS A 222 16.00 10.10 5.51
C LYS A 222 15.87 11.13 4.39
N THR A 223 15.46 12.34 4.72
CA THR A 223 15.39 13.46 3.77
C THR A 223 16.77 13.84 3.23
N ALA A 224 17.78 13.93 4.10
CA ALA A 224 19.16 14.22 3.71
C ALA A 224 19.73 13.10 2.84
N GLU A 225 19.60 11.84 3.26
CA GLU A 225 20.02 10.66 2.49
C GLU A 225 19.48 10.67 1.07
N LEU A 226 18.16 10.88 0.90
CA LEU A 226 17.53 10.90 -0.42
C LEU A 226 18.06 12.04 -1.29
N LYS A 227 18.33 13.22 -0.71
CA LYS A 227 18.87 14.37 -1.44
C LYS A 227 20.32 14.15 -1.84
N GLU A 228 21.18 13.76 -0.91
CA GLU A 228 22.60 13.46 -1.17
C GLU A 228 22.74 12.36 -2.21
N GLU A 229 21.95 11.29 -2.10
CA GLU A 229 21.95 10.22 -3.09
C GLU A 229 21.49 10.73 -4.46
N THR A 230 20.45 11.58 -4.51
CA THR A 230 19.98 12.18 -5.77
C THR A 230 21.07 13.03 -6.42
N GLU A 231 21.74 13.90 -5.65
CA GLU A 231 22.83 14.73 -6.15
C GLU A 231 24.02 13.90 -6.64
N ALA A 232 24.36 12.81 -5.94
CA ALA A 232 25.39 11.88 -6.36
C ALA A 232 25.05 11.24 -7.72
N TYR A 233 23.81 10.77 -7.92
CA TYR A 233 23.39 10.23 -9.21
C TYR A 233 23.33 11.27 -10.32
N LEU A 234 22.92 12.51 -10.02
CA LEU A 234 22.92 13.58 -11.02
C LEU A 234 24.34 13.89 -11.51
N ARG A 235 25.30 14.05 -10.60
CA ARG A 235 26.72 14.23 -10.98
C ARG A 235 27.23 13.05 -11.79
N TYR A 236 26.91 11.84 -11.38
CA TYR A 236 27.34 10.65 -12.11
C TYR A 236 26.69 10.55 -13.50
N ALA A 237 25.43 10.95 -13.66
CA ALA A 237 24.78 11.03 -14.96
C ALA A 237 25.47 12.05 -15.89
N GLU A 238 25.90 13.19 -15.36
CA GLU A 238 26.68 14.20 -16.10
C GLU A 238 28.03 13.63 -16.58
N GLU A 239 28.76 12.94 -15.71
CA GLU A 239 30.02 12.26 -16.06
C GLU A 239 29.80 11.22 -17.18
N LEU A 240 28.74 10.40 -17.06
CA LEU A 240 28.40 9.42 -18.09
C LEU A 240 28.00 10.08 -19.41
N GLN A 241 27.32 11.22 -19.37
CA GLN A 241 26.95 11.96 -20.57
C GLN A 241 28.20 12.52 -21.28
N GLN A 242 29.18 13.03 -20.55
CA GLN A 242 30.47 13.44 -21.13
C GLN A 242 31.17 12.27 -21.83
N VAL A 243 31.12 11.06 -21.25
CA VAL A 243 31.67 9.86 -21.89
C VAL A 243 30.92 9.52 -23.18
N ILE A 244 29.60 9.66 -23.22
CA ILE A 244 28.80 9.46 -24.43
C ILE A 244 29.25 10.45 -25.52
N ASP A 245 29.38 11.74 -25.17
CA ASP A 245 29.74 12.79 -26.11
C ASP A 245 31.14 12.52 -26.70
N ILE A 246 32.12 12.16 -25.86
CA ILE A 246 33.47 11.78 -26.32
C ILE A 246 33.44 10.56 -27.27
N LEU A 247 32.63 9.55 -26.97
CA LEU A 247 32.54 8.35 -27.81
C LEU A 247 31.85 8.64 -29.15
N GLN A 248 30.92 9.58 -29.19
CA GLN A 248 30.25 10.01 -30.42
C GLN A 248 31.17 10.87 -31.30
N ASP A 249 32.08 11.64 -30.71
CA ASP A 249 33.07 12.44 -31.46
C ASP A 249 34.22 11.60 -32.05
N GLN A 250 34.43 10.37 -31.55
CA GLN A 250 35.45 9.43 -32.04
C GLN A 250 35.00 8.60 -33.25
N GLY A 251 33.70 8.62 -33.55
CA GLY A 251 33.10 7.99 -34.73
C GLY A 251 32.94 8.98 -35.86
#